data_AF-A0A139D1F8-F1
#
_entry.id   AF-A0A139D1F8-F1
#
_cell.length_a   1.000
_cell.length_b   1.000
_cell.length_c   1.000
_cell.angle_alpha   90.00
_cell.angle_beta   90.00
_cell.angle_gamma   90.00
#
_symmetry.space_group_name_H-M   'P 1'
#
loop_
_entity.id
_entity.type
_entity.pdbx_description
1 polymer ?
#
loop_
_entity_poly.entity_id
_entity_poly.type
_entity_poly.pdbx_seq_one_letter_code
_entity_poly.pdbx_strand_id
1 'polypeptide(L)'
;FNPVRFAVGMKASFVARSTVGDREHLKEMIKEAKKHKGYALIDIFQPCVSFNKINTYQWYNKRVYKLEDHDPTDHAAAMKVADEFGDEIPIGIIYRQDKPTFRDRIPYLKDKALVDRDVEVADMEYLIKEFK
;
A
#
# COMPACT_ATOMS: atom_id res chain seq x y z
N PHE A 1 4.97 17.79 -0.56
CA PHE A 1 4.41 16.59 0.08
C PHE A 1 4.85 15.37 -0.71
N ASN A 2 5.37 14.33 -0.05
CA ASN A 2 5.85 13.10 -0.69
C ASN A 2 5.03 11.91 -0.16
N PRO A 3 4.15 11.28 -0.96
CA PRO A 3 3.25 10.23 -0.49
C PRO A 3 3.99 8.96 -0.06
N VAL A 4 5.05 8.60 -0.77
CA VAL A 4 5.86 7.41 -0.46
C VAL A 4 6.58 7.61 0.87
N ARG A 5 7.31 8.73 1.02
CA ARG A 5 8.03 9.04 2.26
C ARG A 5 7.08 9.13 3.46
N PHE A 6 5.90 9.72 3.26
CA PHE A 6 4.86 9.75 4.28
C PHE A 6 4.40 8.34 4.67
N ALA A 7 4.10 7.47 3.71
CA ALA A 7 3.66 6.10 3.97
C ALA A 7 4.74 5.26 4.68
N VAL A 8 6.00 5.37 4.25
CA VAL A 8 7.14 4.71 4.91
C VAL A 8 7.35 5.25 6.33
N GLY A 9 7.27 6.57 6.52
CA GLY A 9 7.38 7.21 7.84
C GLY A 9 6.25 6.79 8.79
N MET A 10 5.04 6.60 8.27
CA MET A 10 3.89 6.04 9.01
C MET A 10 3.96 4.51 9.20
N LYS A 11 5.06 3.88 8.75
CA LYS A 11 5.29 2.43 8.82
C LYS A 11 4.17 1.63 8.14
N ALA A 12 3.65 2.07 7.00
CA ALA A 12 2.78 1.25 6.16
C ALA A 12 3.42 -0.13 5.91
N SER A 13 2.64 -1.21 5.83
CA SER A 13 3.24 -2.56 5.70
C SER A 13 3.72 -2.89 4.29
N PHE A 14 3.27 -2.15 3.28
CA PHE A 14 3.72 -2.28 1.91
C PHE A 14 3.63 -0.92 1.23
N VAL A 15 4.72 -0.48 0.61
CA VAL A 15 4.82 0.75 -0.17
C VAL A 15 5.58 0.45 -1.44
N ALA A 16 4.97 0.72 -2.59
CA ALA A 16 5.58 0.61 -3.89
C ALA A 16 5.36 1.88 -4.71
N ARG A 17 6.14 2.04 -5.76
CA ARG A 17 5.99 3.11 -6.76
C ARG A 17 6.07 2.53 -8.16
N SER A 18 5.25 3.02 -9.08
CA SER A 18 5.25 2.61 -10.47
C SER A 18 4.79 3.74 -11.39
N THR A 19 4.74 3.48 -12.69
CA THR A 19 4.24 4.41 -13.71
C THR A 19 3.28 3.69 -14.66
N VAL A 20 2.30 4.40 -15.18
CA VAL A 20 1.43 3.88 -16.27
C VAL A 20 2.19 3.70 -17.59
N GLY A 21 3.40 4.26 -17.72
CA GLY A 21 4.28 4.10 -18.88
C GLY A 21 4.87 2.69 -19.03
N ASP A 22 5.08 1.97 -17.92
CA ASP A 22 5.49 0.56 -17.89
C ASP A 22 4.35 -0.28 -17.31
N ARG A 23 3.43 -0.70 -18.19
CA ARG A 23 2.22 -1.45 -17.83
C ARG A 23 2.53 -2.79 -17.18
N GLU A 24 3.58 -3.46 -17.63
CA GLU A 24 3.97 -4.77 -17.12
C GLU A 24 4.52 -4.64 -15.70
N HIS A 25 5.40 -3.67 -15.45
CA HIS A 25 5.86 -3.38 -14.10
C HIS A 25 4.71 -2.99 -13.17
N LEU A 26 3.80 -2.10 -13.60
CA LEU A 26 2.63 -1.71 -12.80
C LEU A 26 1.72 -2.90 -12.47
N LYS A 27 1.47 -3.80 -13.42
CA LYS A 27 0.70 -5.03 -13.19
C LYS A 27 1.34 -5.89 -12.10
N GLU A 28 2.67 -6.08 -12.14
CA GLU A 28 3.37 -6.85 -11.12
C GLU A 28 3.32 -6.17 -9.75
N MET A 29 3.48 -4.84 -9.67
CA MET A 29 3.33 -4.12 -8.40
C MET A 29 1.93 -4.26 -7.79
N ILE A 30 0.87 -4.21 -8.62
CA ILE A 30 -0.51 -4.43 -8.15
C ILE A 30 -0.71 -5.87 -7.67
N LYS A 31 -0.13 -6.86 -8.37
CA LYS A 31 -0.19 -8.26 -7.92
C LYS A 31 0.51 -8.45 -6.57
N GLU A 32 1.71 -7.89 -6.40
CA GLU A 32 2.44 -7.97 -5.13
C GLU A 32 1.68 -7.28 -3.99
N ALA A 33 1.11 -6.09 -4.24
CA ALA A 33 0.26 -5.41 -3.27
C ALA A 33 -0.99 -6.23 -2.90
N LYS A 34 -1.61 -6.93 -3.85
CA LYS A 34 -2.75 -7.81 -3.60
C LYS A 34 -2.38 -9.05 -2.77
N LYS A 35 -1.19 -9.62 -3.00
CA LYS A 35 -0.69 -10.77 -2.23
C LYS A 35 -0.30 -10.37 -0.80
N HIS A 36 0.05 -9.10 -0.58
CA HIS A 36 0.48 -8.60 0.71
C HIS A 36 -0.63 -8.67 1.77
N LYS A 37 -0.36 -9.33 2.90
CA LYS A 37 -1.29 -9.38 4.04
C LYS A 37 -1.15 -8.10 4.88
N GLY A 38 -1.82 -7.02 4.45
CA GLY A 38 -1.79 -5.76 5.19
C GLY A 38 -2.28 -4.57 4.39
N TYR A 39 -1.98 -3.37 4.89
CA TYR A 39 -2.17 -2.15 4.13
C TYR A 39 -1.07 -2.01 3.09
N ALA A 40 -1.46 -1.77 1.84
CA ALA A 40 -0.57 -1.56 0.71
C ALA A 40 -0.87 -0.22 0.03
N LEU A 41 0.18 0.56 -0.22
CA LEU A 41 0.12 1.79 -0.99
C LEU A 41 0.99 1.64 -2.25
N ILE A 42 0.42 2.00 -3.40
CA ILE A 42 1.16 2.10 -4.66
C ILE A 42 1.04 3.54 -5.15
N ASP A 43 2.17 4.24 -5.21
CA ASP A 43 2.28 5.56 -5.85
C ASP A 43 2.43 5.36 -7.37
N ILE A 44 1.51 5.89 -8.16
CA ILE A 44 1.47 5.66 -9.62
C ILE A 44 1.64 6.98 -10.36
N PHE A 45 2.75 7.14 -11.06
CA PHE A 45 2.92 8.27 -11.98
C PHE A 45 2.00 8.11 -13.18
N GLN A 46 1.00 8.98 -13.26
CA GLN A 46 0.00 9.05 -14.33
C GLN A 46 0.00 10.45 -14.95
N PRO A 47 0.60 10.63 -16.14
CA PRO A 47 0.64 11.92 -16.81
C PRO A 47 -0.76 12.43 -17.18
N CYS A 48 -1.08 13.68 -16.82
CA CYS A 48 -2.29 14.38 -17.26
C CYS A 48 -2.00 15.11 -18.59
N VAL A 49 -2.39 14.50 -19.70
CA VAL A 49 -2.09 15.02 -21.05
C VAL A 49 -2.72 16.39 -21.33
N SER A 50 -3.85 16.71 -20.69
CA SER A 50 -4.57 17.96 -20.91
C SER A 50 -3.85 19.15 -20.26
N PHE A 51 -3.46 19.04 -19.00
CA PHE A 51 -3.03 20.20 -18.19
C PHE A 51 -1.55 20.19 -17.81
N ASN A 52 -0.96 19.05 -17.45
CA ASN A 52 0.44 19.01 -17.01
C ASN A 52 1.37 18.76 -18.21
N LYS A 53 1.94 19.84 -18.76
CA LYS A 53 2.87 19.79 -19.91
C LYS A 53 4.33 19.53 -19.51
N ILE A 54 4.64 19.49 -18.21
CA ILE A 54 5.99 19.28 -17.70
C ILE A 54 6.23 17.79 -17.45
N ASN A 55 5.41 17.17 -16.59
CA ASN A 55 5.55 15.75 -16.22
C ASN A 55 4.82 14.84 -17.20
N THR A 56 5.32 14.80 -18.44
CA THR A 56 4.79 13.97 -19.53
C THR A 56 5.26 12.52 -19.42
N TYR A 57 4.71 11.63 -20.26
CA TYR A 57 5.21 10.26 -20.42
C TYR A 57 6.71 10.22 -20.71
N GLN A 58 7.18 11.06 -21.64
CA GLN A 58 8.60 11.13 -22.01
C GLN A 58 9.46 11.61 -20.84
N TRP A 59 8.94 12.54 -20.03
CA TRP A 59 9.66 13.06 -18.87
C TRP A 59 9.92 11.95 -17.83
N TYR A 60 8.89 11.18 -17.49
CA TYR A 60 9.02 10.05 -16.56
C TYR A 60 9.84 8.91 -17.14
N ASN A 61 9.60 8.49 -18.38
CA ASN A 61 10.30 7.35 -18.99
C ASN A 61 11.83 7.53 -19.06
N LYS A 62 12.33 8.77 -19.06
CA LYS A 62 13.76 9.08 -19.03
C LYS A 62 14.38 9.04 -17.64
N ARG A 63 13.57 9.02 -16.59
CA ARG A 63 13.98 9.24 -15.20
C ARG A 63 13.69 8.04 -14.30
N VAL A 64 12.66 7.26 -14.63
CA VAL A 64 12.32 6.10 -13.82
C VAL A 64 13.35 4.99 -14.01
N TYR A 65 13.76 4.37 -12.91
CA TYR A 65 14.61 3.18 -12.90
C TYR A 65 14.06 2.15 -11.93
N LYS A 66 14.25 0.86 -12.23
CA LYS A 66 13.76 -0.25 -11.40
C LYS A 66 14.74 -0.49 -10.25
N LEU A 67 14.22 -0.59 -9.03
CA LEU A 67 15.00 -1.03 -7.87
C LEU A 67 15.28 -2.53 -7.99
N GLU A 68 16.53 -2.93 -8.16
CA GLU A 68 16.95 -4.33 -8.24
C GLU A 68 17.64 -4.82 -6.95
N ASP A 69 18.59 -4.03 -6.41
CA ASP A 69 19.41 -4.41 -5.24
C ASP A 69 18.96 -3.74 -3.92
N HIS A 70 17.65 -3.46 -3.79
CA HIS A 70 17.10 -2.79 -2.62
C HIS A 70 16.50 -3.81 -1.63
N ASP A 71 16.86 -3.69 -0.34
CA ASP A 71 16.18 -4.42 0.73
C ASP A 71 14.93 -3.64 1.18
N PRO A 72 13.71 -4.10 0.84
CA PRO A 72 12.48 -3.40 1.20
C PRO A 72 12.16 -3.50 2.70
N THR A 73 12.89 -4.30 3.49
CA THR A 73 12.67 -4.44 4.93
C THR A 73 13.44 -3.39 5.74
N ASP A 74 14.51 -2.82 5.18
CA ASP A 74 15.27 -1.73 5.79
C ASP A 74 14.50 -0.41 5.71
N HIS A 75 13.97 0.04 6.85
CA HIS A 75 13.21 1.29 6.97
C HIS A 75 14.04 2.53 6.63
N ALA A 76 15.32 2.56 7.01
CA ALA A 76 16.18 3.71 6.77
C ALA A 76 16.56 3.80 5.29
N ALA A 77 16.87 2.68 4.65
CA ALA A 77 17.07 2.61 3.21
C ALA A 77 15.79 3.02 2.46
N ALA A 78 14.63 2.50 2.85
CA ALA A 78 13.35 2.85 2.26
C ALA A 78 13.03 4.36 2.36
N MET A 79 13.39 5.01 3.47
CA MET A 79 13.23 6.47 3.63
C MET A 79 14.12 7.26 2.65
N LYS A 80 15.37 6.81 2.43
CA LYS A 80 16.28 7.44 1.45
C LYS A 80 15.75 7.29 0.02
N VAL A 81 15.38 6.06 -0.36
CA VAL A 81 14.78 5.75 -1.68
C VAL A 81 13.50 6.54 -1.90
N ALA A 82 12.67 6.70 -0.86
CA ALA A 82 11.44 7.47 -0.95
C ALA A 82 11.67 8.95 -1.26
N ASP A 83 12.78 9.52 -0.77
CA ASP A 83 13.17 10.91 -0.96
C ASP A 83 13.82 11.18 -2.33
N GLU A 84 14.22 10.13 -3.07
CA GLU A 84 14.74 10.26 -4.44
C GLU A 84 13.64 10.71 -5.42
N PHE A 85 13.88 11.89 -6.00
CA PHE A 85 13.07 12.47 -7.06
C PHE A 85 13.86 13.54 -7.81
N GLY A 86 13.79 13.56 -9.13
CA GLY A 86 14.49 14.54 -9.95
C GLY A 86 14.95 13.93 -11.27
N ASP A 87 16.25 13.78 -11.43
CA ASP A 87 16.83 13.16 -12.64
C ASP A 87 16.68 11.64 -12.63
N GLU A 88 16.68 11.02 -11.45
CA GLU A 88 16.41 9.60 -11.26
C GLU A 88 15.27 9.43 -10.27
N ILE A 89 14.36 8.51 -10.58
CA ILE A 89 13.15 8.27 -9.79
C ILE A 89 12.98 6.75 -9.64
N PRO A 90 13.16 6.19 -8.43
CA PRO A 90 13.04 4.76 -8.23
C PRO A 90 11.59 4.30 -8.39
N ILE A 91 11.39 3.18 -9.08
CA ILE A 91 10.14 2.41 -9.14
C ILE A 91 10.39 0.98 -8.67
N GLY A 92 9.38 0.36 -8.07
CA GLY A 92 9.46 -0.97 -7.46
C GLY A 92 8.88 -1.00 -6.05
N ILE A 93 9.17 -2.06 -5.32
CA ILE A 93 8.80 -2.20 -3.90
C ILE A 93 9.83 -1.42 -3.07
N ILE A 94 9.39 -0.34 -2.44
CA ILE A 94 10.25 0.57 -1.66
C ILE A 94 10.30 0.12 -0.19
N TYR A 95 9.18 -0.37 0.34
CA TYR A 95 9.09 -0.82 1.72
C TYR A 95 8.11 -1.96 1.87
N ARG A 96 8.48 -2.98 2.64
CA ARG A 96 7.63 -4.13 2.96
C ARG A 96 7.95 -4.65 4.35
N GLN A 97 6.91 -4.87 5.15
CA GLN A 97 6.99 -5.44 6.48
C GLN A 97 5.78 -6.33 6.74
N ASP A 98 6.03 -7.52 7.27
CA ASP A 98 4.98 -8.39 7.75
C ASP A 98 4.58 -7.98 9.16
N LYS A 99 3.31 -7.61 9.34
CA LYS A 99 2.76 -7.21 10.63
C LYS A 99 1.31 -7.64 10.76
N PRO A 100 0.81 -7.88 11.98
CA PRO A 100 -0.60 -8.20 12.19
C PRO A 100 -1.51 -7.12 11.60
N THR A 101 -2.45 -7.56 10.76
CA THR A 101 -3.51 -6.70 10.22
C THR A 101 -4.40 -6.19 11.35
N PHE A 102 -5.24 -5.21 11.05
CA PHE A 102 -6.23 -4.73 12.03
C PHE A 102 -7.14 -5.87 12.52
N ARG A 103 -7.59 -6.76 11.61
CA ARG A 103 -8.45 -7.90 11.97
C ARG A 103 -7.71 -8.92 12.84
N ASP A 104 -6.42 -9.18 12.59
CA ASP A 104 -5.63 -10.13 13.38
C ASP A 104 -5.53 -9.72 14.86
N ARG A 105 -5.65 -8.42 15.16
CA ARG A 105 -5.58 -7.85 16.52
C ARG A 105 -6.87 -7.98 17.30
N ILE A 106 -7.97 -8.40 16.68
CA ILE A 106 -9.28 -8.50 17.30
C ILE A 106 -9.62 -9.98 17.46
N PRO A 107 -9.44 -10.59 18.65
CA PRO A 107 -9.53 -12.03 18.84
C PRO A 107 -10.86 -12.63 18.36
N TYR A 108 -11.97 -11.96 18.65
CA TYR A 108 -13.30 -12.40 18.26
C TYR A 108 -13.61 -12.20 16.78
N LEU A 109 -12.73 -11.61 15.97
CA LEU A 109 -12.88 -11.48 14.50
C LEU A 109 -11.99 -12.45 13.71
N LYS A 110 -11.25 -13.33 14.39
CA LYS A 110 -10.29 -14.26 13.75
C LYS A 110 -10.94 -15.39 12.96
N ASP A 111 -12.16 -15.76 13.33
CA ASP A 111 -12.76 -17.03 12.92
C ASP A 111 -13.50 -16.92 11.58
N LYS A 112 -14.73 -16.38 11.59
CA LYS A 112 -15.55 -16.13 10.39
C LYS A 112 -15.99 -14.68 10.26
N ALA A 113 -16.31 -14.25 9.03
CA ALA A 113 -16.88 -12.93 8.79
C ALA A 113 -18.18 -12.77 9.59
N LEU A 114 -18.54 -11.53 9.92
CA LEU A 114 -19.71 -11.29 10.77
C LEU A 114 -21.01 -11.79 10.14
N VAL A 115 -21.13 -11.71 8.82
CA VAL A 115 -22.29 -12.19 8.06
C VAL A 115 -22.44 -13.71 8.08
N ASP A 116 -21.35 -14.44 8.30
CA ASP A 116 -21.35 -15.91 8.33
C ASP A 116 -21.55 -16.46 9.76
N ARG A 117 -21.79 -15.58 10.74
CA ARG A 117 -22.01 -15.98 12.13
C ARG A 117 -23.46 -16.35 12.38
N ASP A 118 -23.62 -17.46 13.09
CA ASP A 118 -24.91 -17.84 13.64
C ASP A 118 -25.21 -16.88 14.79
N VAL A 119 -26.36 -16.23 14.74
CA VAL A 119 -26.82 -15.29 15.77
C VAL A 119 -28.15 -15.78 16.29
N GLU A 120 -28.19 -16.20 17.54
CA GLU A 120 -29.45 -16.51 18.22
C GLU A 120 -29.92 -15.30 19.02
N VAL A 121 -31.17 -14.89 18.80
CA VAL A 121 -31.77 -13.75 19.53
C VAL A 121 -31.79 -14.02 21.04
N ALA A 122 -31.89 -15.29 21.44
CA ALA A 122 -31.82 -15.74 22.83
C ALA A 122 -30.53 -15.27 23.54
N ASP A 123 -29.39 -15.24 22.84
CA ASP A 123 -28.09 -14.85 23.41
C ASP A 123 -28.01 -13.35 23.76
N MET A 124 -28.97 -12.55 23.27
CA MET A 124 -29.01 -11.09 23.46
C MET A 124 -30.17 -10.64 24.37
N GLU A 125 -30.94 -11.57 24.95
CA GLU A 125 -32.07 -11.22 25.83
C GLU A 125 -31.65 -10.36 27.02
N TYR A 126 -30.43 -10.54 27.53
CA TYR A 126 -29.92 -9.74 28.65
C TYR A 126 -29.78 -8.25 28.29
N LEU A 127 -29.37 -7.93 27.05
CA LEU A 127 -29.26 -6.55 26.57
C LEU A 127 -30.65 -5.90 26.51
N ILE A 128 -31.66 -6.62 26.01
CA ILE A 128 -33.04 -6.13 25.94
C ILE A 128 -33.60 -5.85 27.34
N LYS A 129 -33.21 -6.65 28.34
CA LYS A 129 -33.58 -6.44 29.75
C LYS A 129 -32.86 -5.24 30.37
N GLU A 130 -31.63 -4.95 29.96
CA GLU A 130 -30.83 -3.83 30.47
C GLU A 130 -31.33 -2.47 29.98
N PHE A 131 -31.93 -2.40 28.78
CA PHE A 131 -32.50 -1.17 28.20
C PHE A 131 -33.99 -0.92 28.57
N LYS A 132 -34.57 -1.71 29.49
CA LYS A 132 -35.92 -1.53 30.04
C LYS A 132 -35.88 -0.86 31.40
#